data_AF-A0A660WTH1-F1
#
_entry.id   AF-A0A660WTH1-F1
#
_cell.length_a   1.000
_cell.length_b   1.000
_cell.length_c   1.000
_cell.angle_alpha   90.00
_cell.angle_beta   90.00
_cell.angle_gamma   90.00
#
_symmetry.space_group_name_H-M   'P 1'
#
loop_
_entity.id
_entity.type
_entity.pdbx_description
1 polymer ?
#
loop_
_entity_poly.entity_id
_entity_poly.type
_entity_poly.pdbx_seq_one_letter_code
_entity_poly.pdbx_strand_id
1 'polypeptide(L)'
;MDVADEIAYDSHDLDDGVKSGMLIREELKNIKLWQYNEERVNKEYSNLPRELKDYLIIRNLINLQVTDLIKNSFKNIKKVEINSFEDVKKTPTRLISFSKSMQADREELRQFLFKTLYCHWRVLRMSDKAKRFIKALFYVYLNNPEIIPPSFRKKIKKDSKGLKRVICDYIAGMTDRYAFEEYKKLFDPYERV
;
A
#
# COMPACT_ATOMS: atom_id res chain seq x y z
N MET A 1 7.82 7.70 -9.59
CA MET A 1 6.93 6.56 -9.35
C MET A 1 6.48 6.61 -7.90
N ASP A 2 7.38 6.47 -6.94
CA ASP A 2 7.04 6.32 -5.51
C ASP A 2 6.08 7.39 -4.95
N VAL A 3 6.27 8.67 -5.26
CA VAL A 3 5.44 9.74 -4.69
C VAL A 3 4.00 9.72 -5.21
N ALA A 4 3.80 9.27 -6.45
CA ALA A 4 2.47 9.11 -7.01
C ALA A 4 1.77 7.89 -6.40
N ASP A 5 2.50 6.79 -6.22
CA ASP A 5 2.01 5.59 -5.54
C ASP A 5 1.59 5.92 -4.10
N GLU A 6 2.42 6.69 -3.39
CA GLU A 6 2.12 7.18 -2.05
C GLU A 6 0.78 7.94 -1.96
N ILE A 7 0.47 8.83 -2.91
CA ILE A 7 -0.82 9.54 -2.94
C ILE A 7 -1.97 8.57 -3.19
N ALA A 8 -1.78 7.64 -4.13
CA ALA A 8 -2.78 6.66 -4.49
C ALA A 8 -3.12 5.74 -3.31
N TYR A 9 -2.10 5.18 -2.64
CA TYR A 9 -2.29 4.31 -1.47
C TYR A 9 -3.02 5.04 -0.33
N ASP A 10 -2.52 6.21 0.09
CA ASP A 10 -3.13 6.96 1.20
C ASP A 10 -4.61 7.29 0.91
N SER A 11 -4.94 7.59 -0.35
CA SER A 11 -6.30 7.97 -0.77
C SER A 11 -7.24 6.77 -0.91
N HIS A 12 -6.75 5.65 -1.46
CA HIS A 12 -7.52 4.42 -1.57
C HIS A 12 -7.79 3.79 -0.20
N ASP A 13 -6.78 3.75 0.66
CA ASP A 13 -6.94 3.23 2.03
C ASP A 13 -7.91 4.07 2.85
N LEU A 14 -7.90 5.39 2.66
CA LEU A 14 -8.89 6.28 3.26
C LEU A 14 -10.32 6.00 2.74
N ASP A 15 -10.50 5.86 1.42
CA ASP A 15 -11.79 5.55 0.80
C ASP A 15 -12.35 4.20 1.28
N ASP A 16 -11.54 3.14 1.19
CA ASP A 16 -11.91 1.79 1.60
C ASP A 16 -12.12 1.71 3.12
N GLY A 17 -11.30 2.42 3.90
CA GLY A 17 -11.43 2.52 5.34
C GLY A 17 -12.77 3.15 5.76
N VAL A 18 -13.20 4.23 5.10
CA VAL A 18 -14.49 4.89 5.35
C VAL A 18 -15.65 3.98 4.90
N LYS A 19 -15.58 3.42 3.68
CA LYS A 19 -16.64 2.55 3.13
C LYS A 19 -16.84 1.26 3.93
N SER A 20 -15.76 0.66 4.41
CA SER A 20 -15.82 -0.56 5.21
C SER A 20 -16.25 -0.33 6.67
N GLY A 21 -16.36 0.94 7.10
CA GLY A 21 -16.65 1.32 8.47
C GLY A 21 -15.49 1.06 9.44
N MET A 22 -14.28 0.77 8.94
CA MET A 22 -13.08 0.64 9.79
C MET A 22 -12.54 2.00 10.24
N LEU A 23 -12.80 3.06 9.46
CA LEU A 23 -12.52 4.43 9.84
C LEU A 23 -13.81 5.13 10.26
N ILE A 24 -13.82 5.64 11.49
CA ILE A 24 -14.94 6.42 12.00
C ILE A 24 -14.75 7.86 11.52
N ARG A 25 -15.73 8.38 10.78
CA ARG A 25 -15.67 9.71 10.15
C ARG A 25 -15.49 10.85 11.14
N GLU A 26 -16.06 10.69 12.34
CA GLU A 26 -15.95 11.66 13.41
C GLU A 26 -14.49 11.78 13.90
N GLU A 27 -13.69 10.72 13.82
CA GLU A 27 -12.26 10.75 14.15
C GLU A 27 -11.44 11.46 13.07
N LEU A 28 -11.84 11.34 11.80
CA LEU A 28 -11.19 12.01 10.67
C LEU A 28 -11.25 13.54 10.77
N LYS A 29 -12.22 14.10 11.52
CA LYS A 29 -12.33 15.56 11.75
C LYS A 29 -11.12 16.15 12.48
N ASN A 30 -10.35 15.33 13.20
CA ASN A 30 -9.14 15.77 13.88
C ASN A 30 -7.94 15.86 12.94
N ILE A 31 -8.05 15.35 11.71
CA ILE A 31 -6.97 15.38 10.73
C ILE A 31 -7.11 16.65 9.90
N LYS A 32 -6.08 17.49 9.90
CA LYS A 32 -6.13 18.83 9.31
C LYS A 32 -6.49 18.81 7.83
N LEU A 33 -5.91 17.87 7.07
CA LEU A 33 -6.24 17.69 5.65
C LEU A 33 -7.72 17.36 5.43
N TRP A 34 -8.27 16.46 6.25
CA TRP A 34 -9.68 16.07 6.13
C TRP A 34 -10.59 17.23 6.51
N GLN A 35 -10.36 17.85 7.67
CA GLN A 35 -11.15 18.97 8.18
C GLN A 35 -11.24 20.11 7.15
N TYR A 36 -10.10 20.51 6.58
CA TYR A 36 -10.05 21.57 5.57
C TYR A 36 -10.94 21.27 4.36
N ASN A 37 -10.93 20.03 3.88
CA ASN A 37 -11.73 19.65 2.72
C ASN A 37 -13.20 19.43 3.07
N GLU A 38 -13.49 18.88 4.25
CA GLU A 38 -14.87 18.72 4.74
C GLU A 38 -15.57 20.07 4.88
N GLU A 39 -14.91 21.07 5.46
CA GLU A 39 -15.47 22.43 5.59
C GLU A 39 -15.77 23.04 4.22
N ARG A 40 -14.86 22.90 3.25
CA ARG A 40 -15.06 23.39 1.87
C ARG A 40 -16.22 22.69 1.18
N VAL A 41 -16.27 21.36 1.24
CA VAL A 41 -17.34 20.58 0.61
C VAL A 41 -18.69 20.88 1.26
N ASN A 42 -18.75 21.02 2.58
CA ASN A 42 -20.00 21.37 3.27
C ASN A 42 -20.49 22.78 2.94
N LYS A 43 -19.57 23.73 2.72
CA LYS A 43 -19.91 25.10 2.31
C LYS A 43 -20.43 25.15 0.87
N GLU A 44 -19.78 24.46 -0.06
CA GLU A 44 -20.14 24.46 -1.49
C GLU A 44 -21.34 23.55 -1.79
N TYR A 45 -21.54 22.48 -1.00
CA TYR A 45 -22.50 21.42 -1.27
C TYR A 45 -23.27 20.98 -0.01
N SER A 46 -24.00 21.91 0.61
CA SER A 46 -24.72 21.67 1.87
C SER A 46 -25.68 20.47 1.82
N ASN A 47 -26.44 20.33 0.73
CA ASN A 47 -27.52 19.34 0.57
C ASN A 47 -27.10 18.00 -0.06
N LEU A 48 -25.80 17.75 -0.30
CA LEU A 48 -25.38 16.48 -0.89
C LEU A 48 -25.49 15.31 0.10
N PRO A 49 -25.85 14.10 -0.38
CA PRO A 49 -25.72 12.86 0.37
C PRO A 49 -24.30 12.69 0.94
N ARG A 50 -24.22 12.07 2.13
CA ARG A 50 -22.96 11.87 2.85
C ARG A 50 -21.89 11.16 2.03
N GLU A 51 -22.28 10.09 1.33
CA GLU A 51 -21.37 9.29 0.49
C GLU A 51 -20.73 10.13 -0.63
N LEU A 52 -21.52 11.02 -1.26
CA LEU A 52 -21.01 11.93 -2.29
C LEU A 52 -20.09 13.00 -1.70
N LYS A 53 -20.35 13.45 -0.47
CA LYS A 53 -19.44 14.36 0.24
C LYS A 53 -18.09 13.69 0.52
N ASP A 54 -18.09 12.44 0.97
CA ASP A 54 -16.86 11.70 1.25
C ASP A 54 -16.03 11.50 -0.03
N TYR A 55 -16.67 11.13 -1.13
CA TYR A 55 -16.02 11.07 -2.44
C TYR A 55 -15.39 12.42 -2.84
N LEU A 56 -16.12 13.53 -2.67
CA LEU A 56 -15.61 14.87 -2.99
C LEU A 56 -14.44 15.27 -2.08
N ILE A 57 -14.49 14.94 -0.79
CA ILE A 57 -13.40 15.20 0.15
C ILE A 57 -12.13 14.45 -0.30
N ILE A 58 -12.24 13.15 -0.59
CA ILE A 58 -11.10 12.33 -1.03
C ILE A 58 -10.54 12.83 -2.37
N ARG A 59 -11.42 13.16 -3.32
CA ARG A 59 -11.01 13.77 -4.60
C ARG A 59 -10.25 15.09 -4.38
N ASN A 60 -10.73 15.94 -3.47
CA ASN A 60 -10.07 17.21 -3.18
C ASN A 60 -8.73 17.02 -2.45
N LEU A 61 -8.63 16.02 -1.56
CA LEU A 61 -7.37 15.63 -0.94
C LEU A 61 -6.31 15.22 -1.96
N ILE A 62 -6.68 14.38 -2.94
CA ILE A 62 -5.80 14.01 -4.06
C ILE A 62 -5.35 15.26 -4.81
N ASN A 63 -6.30 16.13 -5.17
CA ASN A 63 -6.01 17.37 -5.90
C ASN A 63 -5.04 18.29 -5.15
N LEU A 64 -5.21 18.46 -3.83
CA LEU A 64 -4.31 19.28 -3.01
C LEU A 64 -2.90 18.71 -2.98
N GLN A 65 -2.76 17.41 -2.73
CA GLN A 65 -1.47 16.73 -2.68
C GLN A 65 -0.76 16.80 -4.03
N VAL A 66 -1.44 16.48 -5.13
CA VAL A 66 -0.88 16.56 -6.49
C VAL A 66 -0.48 17.99 -6.83
N THR A 67 -1.33 18.97 -6.50
CA THR A 67 -1.04 20.39 -6.78
C THR A 67 0.18 20.88 -6.02
N ASP A 68 0.30 20.54 -4.73
CA ASP A 68 1.47 20.89 -3.93
C ASP A 68 2.73 20.21 -4.47
N LEU A 69 2.65 18.90 -4.77
CA LEU A 69 3.76 18.13 -5.31
C LEU A 69 4.30 18.77 -6.60
N ILE A 70 3.43 19.11 -7.54
CA ILE A 70 3.82 19.75 -8.81
C ILE A 70 4.49 21.10 -8.51
N LYS A 71 3.84 21.97 -7.72
CA LYS A 71 4.36 23.32 -7.44
C LYS A 71 5.70 23.27 -6.71
N ASN A 72 5.84 22.42 -5.71
CA ASN A 72 7.06 22.30 -4.92
C ASN A 72 8.18 21.64 -5.74
N SER A 73 7.88 20.62 -6.53
CA SER A 73 8.84 19.99 -7.43
C SER A 73 9.38 20.98 -8.47
N PHE A 74 8.51 21.80 -9.08
CA PHE A 74 8.95 22.87 -9.97
C PHE A 74 9.88 23.87 -9.27
N LYS A 75 9.59 24.25 -8.02
CA LYS A 75 10.48 25.12 -7.23
C LYS A 75 11.82 24.46 -6.95
N ASN A 76 11.86 23.17 -6.64
CA ASN A 76 13.09 22.45 -6.38
C ASN A 76 13.95 22.32 -7.63
N ILE A 77 13.33 21.97 -8.76
CA ILE A 77 14.00 21.87 -10.06
C ILE A 77 14.57 23.23 -10.46
N LYS A 78 13.81 24.33 -10.31
CA LYS A 78 14.33 25.69 -10.64
C LYS A 78 15.52 26.15 -9.80
N LYS A 79 15.73 25.57 -8.60
CA LYS A 79 16.88 25.91 -7.74
C LYS A 79 18.17 25.23 -8.18
N VAL A 80 18.08 24.22 -9.04
CA VAL A 80 19.21 23.44 -9.52
C VAL A 80 19.27 23.57 -11.03
N GLU A 81 20.40 23.97 -11.58
CA GLU A 81 20.56 24.00 -13.04
C GLU A 81 20.73 22.57 -13.55
N ILE A 82 19.63 21.96 -14.00
CA ILE A 82 19.60 20.60 -14.52
C ILE A 82 19.51 20.67 -16.04
N ASN A 83 20.57 20.25 -16.73
CA ASN A 83 20.63 20.22 -18.19
C ASN A 83 20.69 18.79 -18.74
N SER A 84 20.93 17.79 -17.87
CA SER A 84 21.05 16.38 -18.23
C SER A 84 20.49 15.46 -17.14
N PHE A 85 20.30 14.18 -17.49
CA PHE A 85 19.92 13.15 -16.54
C PHE A 85 20.99 12.91 -15.47
N GLU A 86 22.26 13.04 -15.83
CA GLU A 86 23.40 12.91 -14.93
C GLU A 86 23.38 13.99 -13.83
N ASP A 87 22.90 15.20 -14.13
CA ASP A 87 22.76 16.28 -13.15
C ASP A 87 21.69 15.95 -12.11
N VAL A 88 20.59 15.31 -12.53
CA VAL A 88 19.55 14.82 -11.62
C VAL A 88 20.14 13.81 -10.64
N LYS A 89 20.93 12.85 -11.12
CA LYS A 89 21.55 11.81 -10.28
C LYS A 89 22.54 12.36 -9.26
N LYS A 90 23.24 13.45 -9.61
CA LYS A 90 24.24 14.09 -8.73
C LYS A 90 23.61 15.02 -7.69
N THR A 91 22.31 15.30 -7.79
CA THR A 91 21.63 16.19 -6.85
C THR A 91 21.56 15.52 -5.47
N PRO A 92 21.98 16.20 -4.37
CA PRO A 92 22.01 15.61 -3.03
C PRO A 92 20.61 15.46 -2.41
N THR A 93 19.59 16.07 -3.00
CA THR A 93 18.22 16.10 -2.47
C THR A 93 17.21 15.63 -3.51
N ARG A 94 16.07 15.13 -3.01
CA ARG A 94 14.98 14.67 -3.86
C ARG A 94 14.25 15.85 -4.48
N LEU A 95 14.39 16.00 -5.80
CA LEU A 95 13.75 17.08 -6.57
C LEU A 95 12.22 16.98 -6.57
N ILE A 96 11.70 15.76 -6.72
CA ILE A 96 10.26 15.48 -6.68
C ILE A 96 9.84 15.21 -5.23
N SER A 97 9.22 16.19 -4.60
CA SER A 97 8.82 16.13 -3.20
C SER A 97 7.71 17.12 -2.88
N PHE A 98 6.96 16.82 -1.82
CA PHE A 98 5.98 17.74 -1.24
C PHE A 98 6.67 18.92 -0.56
N SER A 99 5.94 20.01 -0.40
CA SER A 99 6.37 21.08 0.50
C SER A 99 6.45 20.58 1.94
N LYS A 100 7.24 21.23 2.79
CA LYS A 100 7.38 20.86 4.21
C LYS A 100 6.03 20.84 4.93
N SER A 101 5.14 21.79 4.62
CA SER A 101 3.80 21.85 5.21
C SER A 101 2.95 20.66 4.78
N MET A 102 2.89 20.38 3.48
CA MET A 102 2.11 19.25 2.97
C MET A 102 2.66 17.92 3.50
N GLN A 103 3.98 17.77 3.60
CA GLN A 103 4.57 16.56 4.18
C GLN A 103 4.15 16.35 5.64
N ALA A 104 4.11 17.41 6.45
CA ALA A 104 3.65 17.33 7.83
C ALA A 104 2.16 16.97 7.92
N ASP A 105 1.33 17.62 7.09
CA ASP A 105 -0.11 17.37 7.04
C ASP A 105 -0.42 15.93 6.53
N ARG A 106 0.38 15.38 5.61
CA ARG A 106 0.29 13.99 5.15
C ARG A 106 0.73 12.99 6.21
N GLU A 107 1.79 13.30 6.93
CA GLU A 107 2.30 12.43 8.00
C GLU A 107 1.26 12.24 9.11
N GLU A 108 0.52 13.29 9.48
CA GLU A 108 -0.62 13.20 10.39
C GLU A 108 -1.68 12.19 9.89
N LEU A 109 -2.09 12.30 8.62
CA LEU A 109 -3.05 11.38 8.02
C LEU A 109 -2.53 9.93 8.02
N ARG A 110 -1.25 9.72 7.69
CA ARG A 110 -0.63 8.39 7.68
C ARG A 110 -0.57 7.76 9.05
N GLN A 111 -0.20 8.52 10.07
CA GLN A 111 -0.18 8.03 11.45
C GLN A 111 -1.58 7.61 11.91
N PHE A 112 -2.60 8.39 11.51
CA PHE A 112 -3.99 8.02 11.76
C PHE A 112 -4.38 6.72 11.05
N LEU A 113 -4.12 6.60 9.74
CA LEU A 113 -4.39 5.37 8.99
C LEU A 113 -3.65 4.17 9.59
N PHE A 114 -2.37 4.33 9.98
CA PHE A 114 -1.58 3.31 10.66
C PHE A 114 -2.28 2.78 11.91
N LYS A 115 -2.67 3.70 12.80
CA LYS A 115 -3.30 3.36 14.07
C LYS A 115 -4.69 2.74 13.90
N THR A 116 -5.51 3.29 13.02
CA THR A 116 -6.94 2.97 12.98
C THR A 116 -7.27 1.90 11.95
N LEU A 117 -6.62 1.91 10.78
CA LEU A 117 -6.89 0.98 9.68
C LEU A 117 -5.93 -0.21 9.69
N TYR A 118 -4.62 0.03 9.58
CA TYR A 118 -3.66 -1.08 9.44
C TYR A 118 -3.51 -1.89 10.74
N CYS A 119 -3.62 -1.23 11.90
CA CYS A 119 -3.68 -1.88 13.21
C CYS A 119 -5.11 -2.31 13.63
N HIS A 120 -6.10 -2.20 12.74
CA HIS A 120 -7.45 -2.66 13.04
C HIS A 120 -7.46 -4.18 13.30
N TRP A 121 -8.20 -4.63 14.32
CA TRP A 121 -8.18 -6.03 14.76
C TRP A 121 -8.55 -7.03 13.63
N ARG A 122 -9.44 -6.65 12.71
CA ARG A 122 -9.81 -7.48 11.55
C ARG A 122 -8.63 -7.66 10.59
N VAL A 123 -7.90 -6.58 10.33
CA VAL A 123 -6.72 -6.57 9.45
C VAL A 123 -5.58 -7.35 10.09
N LEU A 124 -5.31 -7.13 11.38
CA LEU A 124 -4.30 -7.89 12.13
C LEU A 124 -4.61 -9.38 12.16
N ARG A 125 -5.87 -9.77 12.40
CA ARG A 125 -6.31 -11.18 12.40
C ARG A 125 -6.12 -11.83 11.03
N MET A 126 -6.42 -11.11 9.94
CA MET A 126 -6.14 -11.58 8.58
C MET A 126 -4.63 -11.76 8.39
N SER A 127 -3.82 -10.76 8.77
CA SER A 127 -2.36 -10.77 8.54
C SER A 127 -1.69 -11.93 9.28
N ASP A 128 -2.13 -12.20 10.49
CA ASP A 128 -1.69 -13.33 11.30
C ASP A 128 -2.07 -14.69 10.67
N LYS A 129 -3.30 -14.83 10.13
CA LYS A 129 -3.67 -16.00 9.31
C LYS A 129 -2.77 -16.11 8.09
N ALA A 130 -2.45 -14.99 7.44
CA ALA A 130 -1.65 -14.99 6.23
C ALA A 130 -0.23 -15.50 6.47
N LYS A 131 0.40 -14.99 7.52
CA LYS A 131 1.72 -15.42 7.97
C LYS A 131 1.78 -16.92 8.25
N ARG A 132 0.73 -17.49 8.86
CA ARG A 132 0.67 -18.94 9.14
C ARG A 132 0.68 -19.78 7.87
N PHE A 133 -0.17 -19.48 6.89
CA PHE A 133 -0.23 -20.30 5.68
C PHE A 133 1.05 -20.15 4.83
N ILE A 134 1.57 -18.93 4.67
CA ILE A 134 2.84 -18.71 3.93
C ILE A 134 3.99 -19.46 4.59
N LYS A 135 4.09 -19.40 5.93
CA LYS A 135 5.11 -20.13 6.69
C LYS A 135 4.97 -21.63 6.48
N ALA A 136 3.76 -22.16 6.56
CA ALA A 136 3.49 -23.58 6.38
C ALA A 136 3.86 -24.06 4.96
N LEU A 137 3.45 -23.34 3.92
CA LEU A 137 3.84 -23.61 2.53
C LEU A 137 5.36 -23.64 2.37
N PHE A 138 6.05 -22.61 2.90
CA PHE A 138 7.51 -22.53 2.83
C PHE A 138 8.19 -23.76 3.45
N TYR A 139 7.77 -24.17 4.66
CA TYR A 139 8.39 -25.32 5.33
C TYR A 139 8.04 -26.65 4.69
N VAL A 140 6.83 -26.82 4.14
CA VAL A 140 6.46 -28.05 3.42
C VAL A 140 7.31 -28.25 2.18
N TYR A 141 7.53 -27.21 1.37
CA TYR A 141 8.43 -27.28 0.22
C TYR A 141 9.90 -27.42 0.61
N LEU A 142 10.31 -26.83 1.74
CA LEU A 142 11.69 -26.94 2.21
C LEU A 142 12.00 -28.37 2.68
N ASN A 143 11.07 -29.01 3.38
CA ASN A 143 11.23 -30.37 3.90
C ASN A 143 11.04 -31.44 2.82
N ASN A 144 10.23 -31.15 1.80
CA ASN A 144 10.02 -32.03 0.66
C ASN A 144 10.06 -31.26 -0.67
N PRO A 145 11.25 -31.04 -1.26
CA PRO A 145 11.36 -30.36 -2.55
C PRO A 145 10.68 -31.10 -3.72
N GLU A 146 10.41 -32.40 -3.56
CA GLU A 146 9.80 -33.26 -4.58
C GLU A 146 8.30 -33.00 -4.81
N ILE A 147 7.68 -32.11 -4.04
CA ILE A 147 6.29 -31.66 -4.26
C ILE A 147 6.20 -30.27 -4.90
N ILE A 148 7.32 -29.54 -5.07
CA ILE A 148 7.35 -28.28 -5.82
C ILE A 148 7.04 -28.60 -7.30
N PRO A 149 6.19 -27.83 -8.01
CA PRO A 149 5.90 -28.08 -9.42
C PRO A 149 7.18 -28.24 -10.27
N PRO A 150 7.23 -29.22 -11.20
CA PRO A 150 8.45 -29.53 -11.96
C PRO A 150 9.06 -28.32 -12.70
N SER A 151 8.22 -27.39 -13.18
CA SER A 151 8.67 -26.17 -13.86
C SER A 151 9.49 -25.24 -12.97
N PHE A 152 9.20 -25.19 -11.67
CA PHE A 152 9.96 -24.44 -10.68
C PHE A 152 11.13 -25.26 -10.12
N ARG A 153 10.96 -26.57 -9.92
CA ARG A 153 12.03 -27.45 -9.43
C ARG A 153 13.27 -27.42 -10.33
N LYS A 154 13.10 -27.34 -11.65
CA LYS A 154 14.20 -27.21 -12.63
C LYS A 154 15.07 -25.96 -12.43
N LYS A 155 14.57 -24.93 -11.72
CA LYS A 155 15.30 -23.69 -11.43
C LYS A 155 16.18 -23.81 -10.18
N ILE A 156 16.07 -24.90 -9.42
CA ILE A 156 16.86 -25.13 -8.20
C ILE A 156 18.33 -25.29 -8.60
N LYS A 157 19.16 -24.34 -8.18
CA LYS A 157 20.61 -24.45 -8.25
C LYS A 157 21.09 -25.48 -7.21
N LYS A 158 22.26 -26.09 -7.43
CA LYS A 158 22.79 -27.19 -6.59
C LYS A 158 23.03 -26.85 -5.11
N ASP A 159 22.93 -25.59 -4.70
CA ASP A 159 23.16 -25.16 -3.32
C ASP A 159 21.86 -24.93 -2.53
N SER A 160 21.97 -25.00 -1.20
CA SER A 160 20.82 -24.80 -0.29
C SER A 160 20.21 -23.39 -0.36
N LYS A 161 20.98 -22.39 -0.80
CA LYS A 161 20.49 -21.05 -1.09
C LYS A 161 19.60 -21.03 -2.34
N GLY A 162 19.94 -21.83 -3.35
CA GLY A 162 19.13 -22.02 -4.56
C GLY A 162 17.74 -22.56 -4.26
N LEU A 163 17.63 -23.59 -3.41
CA LEU A 163 16.34 -24.15 -3.01
C LEU A 163 15.44 -23.12 -2.33
N LYS A 164 15.94 -22.45 -1.28
CA LYS A 164 15.15 -21.45 -0.53
C LYS A 164 14.68 -20.31 -1.44
N ARG A 165 15.54 -19.84 -2.35
CA ARG A 165 15.18 -18.81 -3.32
C ARG A 165 14.05 -19.27 -4.24
N VAL A 166 14.14 -20.46 -4.81
CA VAL A 166 13.09 -21.00 -5.69
C VAL A 166 11.77 -21.14 -4.97
N ILE A 167 11.78 -21.58 -3.71
CA ILE A 167 10.55 -21.65 -2.88
C ILE A 167 9.97 -20.24 -2.68
N CYS A 168 10.79 -19.26 -2.31
CA CYS A 168 10.35 -17.87 -2.18
C CYS A 168 9.75 -17.33 -3.48
N ASP A 169 10.41 -17.55 -4.62
CA ASP A 169 9.96 -17.05 -5.92
C ASP A 169 8.66 -17.74 -6.36
N TYR A 170 8.52 -19.04 -6.07
CA TYR A 170 7.29 -19.78 -6.34
C TYR A 170 6.12 -19.27 -5.49
N ILE A 171 6.31 -19.12 -4.17
CA ILE A 171 5.28 -18.61 -3.26
C ILE A 171 4.93 -17.15 -3.59
N ALA A 172 5.92 -16.29 -3.86
CA ALA A 172 5.70 -14.89 -4.21
C ALA A 172 4.99 -14.71 -5.56
N GLY A 173 5.05 -15.71 -6.44
CA GLY A 173 4.31 -15.73 -7.71
C GLY A 173 2.86 -16.20 -7.58
N MET A 174 2.42 -16.64 -6.40
CA MET A 174 1.04 -17.08 -6.15
C MET A 174 0.11 -15.88 -5.96
N THR A 175 -1.13 -16.00 -6.43
CA THR A 175 -2.22 -15.13 -5.96
C THR A 175 -2.72 -15.63 -4.60
N ASP A 176 -3.38 -14.76 -3.82
CA ASP A 176 -3.96 -15.14 -2.52
C ASP A 176 -4.87 -16.37 -2.63
N ARG A 177 -5.73 -16.41 -3.65
CA ARG A 177 -6.63 -17.55 -3.91
C ARG A 177 -5.84 -18.83 -4.18
N TYR A 178 -4.83 -18.76 -5.05
CA TYR A 178 -4.02 -19.92 -5.38
C TYR A 178 -3.21 -20.40 -4.17
N ALA A 179 -2.60 -19.50 -3.38
CA ALA A 179 -1.85 -19.87 -2.18
C ALA A 179 -2.76 -20.55 -1.13
N PHE A 180 -4.00 -20.10 -1.01
CA PHE A 180 -4.98 -20.75 -0.15
C PHE A 180 -5.41 -22.13 -0.66
N GLU A 181 -5.72 -22.27 -1.95
CA GLU A 181 -6.03 -23.56 -2.58
C GLU A 181 -4.87 -24.55 -2.44
N GLU A 182 -3.64 -24.11 -2.70
CA GLU A 182 -2.43 -24.92 -2.55
C GLU A 182 -2.21 -25.35 -1.11
N TYR A 183 -2.45 -24.45 -0.14
CA TYR A 183 -2.42 -24.80 1.27
C TYR A 183 -3.46 -25.89 1.60
N LYS A 184 -4.69 -25.81 1.07
CA LYS A 184 -5.68 -26.87 1.31
C LYS A 184 -5.22 -28.21 0.73
N LYS A 185 -4.74 -28.24 -0.52
CA LYS A 185 -4.24 -29.47 -1.17
C LYS A 185 -3.11 -30.15 -0.41
N LEU A 186 -2.24 -29.38 0.22
CA LEU A 186 -1.07 -29.90 0.93
C LEU A 186 -1.36 -30.35 2.37
N PHE A 187 -2.41 -29.81 3.00
CA PHE A 187 -2.66 -30.01 4.44
C PHE A 187 -4.03 -30.61 4.77
N ASP A 188 -5.01 -30.55 3.87
CA ASP A 188 -6.33 -31.17 4.04
C ASP A 188 -6.37 -32.51 3.30
N PRO A 189 -6.43 -33.66 4.02
CA PRO A 189 -6.42 -35.00 3.41
C PRO A 189 -7.57 -35.28 2.44
N TYR A 190 -8.65 -34.50 2.52
CA TYR A 190 -9.85 -34.68 1.69
C TYR A 190 -9.86 -33.75 0.48
N GLU A 191 -8.94 -32.79 0.40
CA GLU A 191 -8.80 -31.90 -0.75
C GLU A 191 -8.10 -32.64 -1.90
N ARG A 192 -8.63 -32.51 -3.13
CA ARG A 192 -8.06 -33.17 -4.30
C ARG A 192 -6.85 -32.41 -4.82
N VAL A 193 -5.76 -33.14 -5.07
CA VAL A 193 -4.51 -32.60 -5.66
C VAL A 193 -4.62 -32.45 -7.16
#